data_AF-A0A944V9M1-F1
#
_entry.id   AF-A0A944V9M1-F1
#
_cell.length_a   1.000
_cell.length_b   1.000
_cell.length_c   1.000
_cell.angle_alpha   90.00
_cell.angle_beta   90.00
_cell.angle_gamma   90.00
#
_symmetry.space_group_name_H-M   'P 1'
#
loop_
_entity.id
_entity.type
_entity.pdbx_description
1 polymer ?
#
loop_
_entity_poly.entity_id
_entity_poly.type
_entity_poly.pdbx_seq_one_letter_code
_entity_poly.pdbx_strand_id
1 'polypeptide(L)'
;MEQPVLSLRTLLIGNALALALVLGLQALFPTTLLDFELRIIDSRFRVRQALDLAPPFSERLVHINIDNYAKTQSGTPLWEKQTYARLINNIAAAQPEAIACDIMFVNWAEQSGNEALVQAAINAGNLVSPFLVDPSPDAARAPAALALDANPRLTPGKAPHAGGVLVAPFDALMEQSAGLGFV
;
A
#
# COMPACT_ATOMS: atom_id res chain seq x y z
N MET A 1 -30.11 51.28 4.45
CA MET A 1 -28.75 50.85 4.83
C MET A 1 -28.19 50.15 3.60
N GLU A 2 -27.50 50.89 2.73
CA GLU A 2 -26.98 50.35 1.46
C GLU A 2 -25.71 49.55 1.72
N GLN A 3 -25.65 48.31 1.23
CA GLN A 3 -24.43 47.51 1.31
C GLN A 3 -23.42 48.04 0.28
N PRO A 4 -22.18 48.39 0.66
CA PRO A 4 -21.20 48.86 -0.30
C PRO A 4 -20.81 47.71 -1.24
N VAL A 5 -21.20 47.83 -2.50
CA VAL A 5 -20.82 46.89 -3.56
C VAL A 5 -19.37 47.19 -3.94
N LEU A 6 -18.44 46.32 -3.56
CA LEU A 6 -17.02 46.41 -3.91
C LEU A 6 -16.85 46.42 -5.44
N SER A 7 -15.99 47.31 -5.94
CA SER A 7 -15.70 47.36 -7.37
C SER A 7 -14.99 46.08 -7.85
N LEU A 8 -15.28 45.63 -9.08
CA LEU A 8 -14.66 44.44 -9.68
C LEU A 8 -13.12 44.51 -9.65
N ARG A 9 -12.54 45.70 -9.87
CA ARG A 9 -11.08 45.91 -9.82
C ARG A 9 -10.52 45.66 -8.42
N THR A 10 -11.20 46.17 -7.39
CA THR A 10 -10.81 45.95 -5.99
C THR A 10 -10.86 44.47 -5.63
N LEU A 11 -11.88 43.75 -6.12
CA LEU A 11 -12.02 42.32 -5.91
C LEU A 11 -10.89 41.53 -6.61
N LEU A 12 -10.57 41.87 -7.86
CA LEU A 12 -9.51 41.21 -8.63
C LEU A 12 -8.13 41.43 -8.00
N ILE A 13 -7.82 42.66 -7.59
CA ILE A 13 -6.54 42.97 -6.93
C ILE A 13 -6.44 42.26 -5.58
N GLY A 14 -7.53 42.26 -4.79
CA GLY A 14 -7.56 41.55 -3.52
C GLY A 14 -7.31 40.04 -3.69
N ASN A 15 -7.96 39.41 -4.67
CA ASN A 15 -7.75 37.99 -4.97
C ASN A 15 -6.33 37.70 -5.46
N ALA A 16 -5.77 38.55 -6.32
CA ALA A 16 -4.39 38.38 -6.79
C ALA A 16 -3.37 38.47 -5.65
N LEU A 17 -3.55 39.42 -4.72
CA LEU A 17 -2.70 39.57 -3.54
C LEU A 17 -2.83 38.38 -2.58
N ALA A 18 -4.06 37.92 -2.32
CA ALA A 18 -4.29 36.74 -1.50
C ALA A 18 -3.64 35.49 -2.11
N LEU A 19 -3.79 35.29 -3.42
CA LEU A 19 -3.15 34.18 -4.13
C LEU A 19 -1.63 34.26 -4.06
N ALA A 20 -1.05 35.44 -4.32
CA ALA A 20 0.40 35.64 -4.24
C ALA A 20 0.94 35.38 -2.82
N LEU A 21 0.20 35.79 -1.79
CA LEU A 21 0.56 35.51 -0.40
C LEU A 21 0.54 34.02 -0.10
N VAL A 22 -0.52 33.30 -0.49
CA VAL A 22 -0.63 31.85 -0.27
C VAL A 22 0.51 31.10 -0.98
N LEU A 23 0.76 31.42 -2.25
CA LEU A 23 1.86 30.81 -3.02
C LEU A 23 3.23 31.16 -2.43
N GLY A 24 3.42 32.41 -2.00
CA GLY A 24 4.64 32.86 -1.34
C GLY A 24 4.90 32.15 -0.02
N LEU A 25 3.87 31.98 0.82
CA LEU A 25 3.95 31.23 2.06
C LEU A 25 4.30 29.75 1.81
N GLN A 26 3.69 29.13 0.81
CA GLN A 26 3.99 27.74 0.43
C GLN A 26 5.42 27.59 -0.09
N ALA A 27 5.93 28.56 -0.86
CA ALA A 27 7.31 28.55 -1.36
C ALA A 27 8.35 28.74 -0.24
N LEU A 28 8.05 29.59 0.75
CA LEU A 28 8.96 29.90 1.86
C LEU A 28 8.92 28.85 2.98
N PHE A 29 7.77 28.21 3.21
CA PHE A 29 7.55 27.26 4.31
C PHE A 29 6.92 25.94 3.83
N PRO A 30 7.55 25.24 2.87
CA PRO A 30 6.93 24.07 2.24
C PRO A 30 6.67 22.92 3.22
N THR A 31 7.58 22.68 4.18
CA THR A 31 7.45 21.60 5.15
C THR A 31 6.42 21.89 6.24
N THR A 32 6.35 23.14 6.71
CA THR A 32 5.38 23.54 7.75
C THR A 32 3.95 23.54 7.22
N LEU A 33 3.77 23.88 5.94
CA LEU A 33 2.44 23.93 5.32
C LEU A 33 2.00 22.60 4.70
N LEU A 34 2.87 21.59 4.67
CA LEU A 34 2.58 20.28 4.09
C LEU A 34 1.33 19.64 4.70
N ASP A 35 1.22 19.62 6.03
CA ASP A 35 0.04 19.05 6.71
C ASP A 35 -1.25 19.79 6.36
N PHE A 36 -1.16 21.11 6.20
CA PHE A 36 -2.31 21.92 5.81
C PHE A 36 -2.71 21.66 4.35
N GLU A 37 -1.73 21.55 3.47
CA GLU A 37 -1.93 21.19 2.07
C GLU A 37 -2.59 19.81 1.93
N LEU A 38 -2.09 18.79 2.65
CA LEU A 38 -2.67 17.45 2.69
C LEU A 38 -4.13 17.48 3.16
N ARG A 39 -4.44 18.25 4.21
CA ARG A 39 -5.83 18.43 4.68
C ARG A 39 -6.73 19.11 3.66
N ILE A 40 -6.21 20.08 2.90
CA ILE A 40 -6.96 20.72 1.81
C ILE A 40 -7.22 19.71 0.70
N ILE A 41 -6.23 18.91 0.32
CA ILE A 41 -6.38 17.86 -0.70
C ILE A 41 -7.46 16.87 -0.27
N ASP A 42 -7.42 16.36 0.96
CA ASP A 42 -8.45 15.46 1.50
C ASP A 42 -9.84 16.10 1.48
N SER A 43 -9.94 17.38 1.86
CA SER A 43 -11.19 18.12 1.86
C SER A 43 -11.76 18.26 0.44
N ARG A 44 -10.91 18.47 -0.57
CA ARG A 44 -11.34 18.52 -1.98
C ARG A 44 -11.95 17.19 -2.43
N PHE A 45 -11.38 16.06 -2.02
CA PHE A 45 -11.95 14.74 -2.33
C PHE A 45 -13.31 14.54 -1.67
N ARG A 46 -13.46 14.91 -0.38
CA ARG A 46 -14.74 14.81 0.33
C ARG A 46 -15.83 15.69 -0.29
N VAL A 47 -15.49 16.94 -0.62
CA VAL A 47 -16.42 17.86 -1.30
C VAL A 47 -16.81 17.32 -2.66
N ARG A 48 -15.83 16.83 -3.44
CA ARG A 48 -16.10 16.21 -4.75
C ARG A 48 -17.06 15.03 -4.63
N GLN A 49 -16.91 14.20 -3.60
CA GLN A 49 -17.82 13.08 -3.33
C GLN A 49 -19.21 13.55 -2.88
N ALA A 50 -19.29 14.56 -2.00
CA ALA A 50 -20.57 15.11 -1.54
C ALA A 50 -21.38 15.79 -2.66
N LEU A 51 -20.70 16.29 -3.69
CA LEU A 51 -21.31 16.90 -4.87
C LEU A 51 -21.59 15.88 -6.00
N ASP A 52 -21.36 14.59 -5.78
CA ASP A 52 -21.51 13.52 -6.78
C ASP A 52 -20.66 13.75 -8.05
N LEU A 53 -19.53 14.44 -7.89
CA LEU A 53 -18.55 14.71 -8.96
C LEU A 53 -17.37 13.71 -8.91
N ALA A 54 -17.35 12.84 -7.92
CA ALA A 54 -16.35 11.79 -7.80
C ALA A 54 -16.60 10.72 -8.87
N PRO A 55 -15.53 10.13 -9.46
CA PRO A 55 -15.73 8.95 -10.30
C PRO A 55 -16.39 7.84 -9.47
N PRO A 56 -17.21 6.97 -10.08
CA PRO A 56 -17.78 5.83 -9.38
C PRO A 56 -16.67 4.95 -8.82
N PHE A 57 -16.90 4.39 -7.63
CA PHE A 57 -15.97 3.43 -7.06
C PHE A 57 -15.86 2.21 -7.98
N SER A 58 -14.63 1.75 -8.18
CA SER A 58 -14.38 0.51 -8.90
C SER A 58 -14.71 -0.67 -8.01
N GLU A 59 -15.57 -1.56 -8.46
CA GLU A 59 -15.80 -2.86 -7.81
C GLU A 59 -14.67 -3.87 -8.08
N ARG A 60 -13.67 -3.46 -8.89
CA ARG A 60 -12.57 -4.34 -9.33
C ARG A 60 -11.35 -4.34 -8.41
N LEU A 61 -11.24 -3.34 -7.53
CA LEU A 61 -10.08 -3.16 -6.68
C LEU A 61 -10.51 -2.80 -5.27
N VAL A 62 -10.05 -3.59 -4.30
CA VAL A 62 -10.20 -3.29 -2.89
C VAL A 62 -8.82 -3.05 -2.30
N HIS A 63 -8.63 -1.90 -1.67
CA HIS A 63 -7.40 -1.58 -0.93
C HIS A 63 -7.71 -1.62 0.57
N ILE A 64 -7.02 -2.50 1.29
CA ILE A 64 -7.15 -2.66 2.74
C ILE A 64 -5.89 -2.10 3.38
N ASN A 65 -6.01 -0.99 4.10
CA ASN A 65 -4.88 -0.40 4.83
C ASN A 65 -4.85 -0.92 6.28
N ILE A 66 -3.69 -1.40 6.73
CA ILE A 66 -3.46 -1.86 8.11
C ILE A 66 -2.44 -0.92 8.76
N ASP A 67 -2.93 0.21 9.25
CA ASP A 67 -2.12 1.23 9.92
C ASP A 67 -2.20 1.10 11.46
N ASN A 68 -1.55 2.03 12.17
CA ASN A 68 -1.62 2.07 13.63
C ASN A 68 -3.06 2.27 14.13
N TYR A 69 -3.90 3.01 13.38
CA TYR A 69 -5.29 3.20 13.75
C TYR A 69 -6.05 1.87 13.70
N ALA A 70 -5.91 1.09 12.62
CA ALA A 70 -6.51 -0.24 12.50
C ALA A 70 -6.05 -1.18 13.63
N LYS A 71 -4.76 -1.14 13.99
CA LYS A 71 -4.22 -1.90 15.14
C LYS A 71 -4.82 -1.44 16.46
N THR A 72 -4.93 -0.14 16.71
CA THR A 72 -5.59 0.39 17.91
C THR A 72 -7.06 -0.01 17.98
N GLN A 73 -7.80 0.09 16.88
CA GLN A 73 -9.21 -0.28 16.82
C GLN A 73 -9.44 -1.77 17.03
N SER A 74 -8.48 -2.62 16.65
CA SER A 74 -8.55 -4.07 16.91
C SER A 74 -8.39 -4.45 18.39
N GLY A 75 -8.04 -3.50 19.27
CA GLY A 75 -7.72 -3.75 20.68
C GLY A 75 -6.40 -4.48 20.91
N THR A 76 -5.67 -4.83 19.84
CA THR A 76 -4.39 -5.54 19.91
C THR A 76 -3.31 -4.71 19.20
N PRO A 77 -2.35 -4.10 19.92
CA PRO A 77 -1.35 -3.21 19.32
C PRO A 77 -0.39 -3.94 18.38
N LEU A 78 -0.23 -5.25 18.56
CA LEU A 78 0.55 -6.12 17.69
C LEU A 78 -0.33 -7.30 17.25
N TRP A 79 -0.56 -7.43 15.95
CA TRP A 79 -1.29 -8.57 15.42
C TRP A 79 -0.38 -9.80 15.37
N GLU A 80 -0.86 -10.89 15.95
CA GLU A 80 -0.25 -12.21 15.80
C GLU A 80 -0.40 -12.73 14.37
N LYS A 81 0.46 -13.64 13.94
CA LYS A 81 0.45 -14.21 12.58
C LYS A 81 -0.86 -14.93 12.26
N GLN A 82 -1.53 -15.51 13.26
CA GLN A 82 -2.86 -16.11 13.13
C GLN A 82 -3.93 -15.09 12.72
N THR A 83 -3.81 -13.82 13.15
CA THR A 83 -4.73 -12.75 12.75
C THR A 83 -4.57 -12.44 11.27
N TYR A 84 -3.33 -12.36 10.78
CA TYR A 84 -3.06 -12.20 9.35
C TYR A 84 -3.52 -13.40 8.52
N ALA A 85 -3.29 -14.62 9.00
CA ALA A 85 -3.78 -15.84 8.34
C ALA A 85 -5.31 -15.83 8.19
N ARG A 86 -6.03 -15.43 9.26
CA ARG A 86 -7.50 -15.29 9.22
C ARG A 86 -7.94 -14.21 8.24
N LEU A 87 -7.25 -13.06 8.22
CA LEU A 87 -7.52 -11.99 7.26
C LEU A 87 -7.36 -12.48 5.82
N ILE A 88 -6.25 -13.16 5.50
CA ILE A 88 -6.00 -13.71 4.16
C ILE A 88 -7.11 -14.68 3.76
N ASN A 89 -7.50 -15.61 4.64
CA ASN A 89 -8.59 -16.54 4.36
C ASN A 89 -9.92 -15.82 4.13
N ASN A 90 -10.22 -14.77 4.90
CA ASN A 90 -11.44 -13.98 4.72
C ASN A 90 -11.46 -13.24 3.38
N ILE A 91 -10.32 -12.68 2.95
CA ILE A 91 -10.18 -12.04 1.63
C ILE A 91 -10.30 -13.08 0.53
N ALA A 92 -9.63 -14.23 0.66
CA ALA A 92 -9.66 -15.32 -0.32
C ALA A 92 -11.06 -15.93 -0.48
N ALA A 93 -11.90 -15.92 0.56
CA ALA A 93 -13.28 -16.38 0.49
C ALA A 93 -14.15 -15.57 -0.50
N ALA A 94 -13.76 -14.32 -0.79
CA ALA A 94 -14.40 -13.51 -1.84
C ALA A 94 -13.91 -13.84 -3.27
N GLN A 95 -12.98 -14.79 -3.40
CA GLN A 95 -12.39 -15.25 -4.66
C GLN A 95 -11.87 -14.11 -5.56
N PRO A 96 -11.02 -13.20 -5.03
CA PRO A 96 -10.40 -12.17 -5.86
C PRO A 96 -9.52 -12.82 -6.93
N GLU A 97 -9.21 -12.08 -8.01
CA GLU A 97 -8.28 -12.56 -9.04
C GLU A 97 -6.85 -12.67 -8.49
N ALA A 98 -6.41 -11.71 -7.68
CA ALA A 98 -5.12 -11.71 -7.00
C ALA A 98 -5.19 -10.97 -5.66
N ILE A 99 -4.31 -11.34 -4.72
CA ILE A 99 -4.18 -10.67 -3.42
C ILE A 99 -2.73 -10.18 -3.28
N ALA A 100 -2.50 -8.88 -3.45
CA ALA A 100 -1.21 -8.27 -3.14
C ALA A 100 -1.15 -7.95 -1.63
N CYS A 101 -0.20 -8.58 -0.93
CA CYS A 101 -0.05 -8.47 0.51
C CYS A 101 1.29 -7.84 0.86
N ASP A 102 1.33 -6.51 0.96
CA ASP A 102 2.53 -5.73 1.34
C ASP A 102 2.74 -5.74 2.86
N ILE A 103 3.02 -6.92 3.41
CA ILE A 103 3.32 -7.13 4.84
C ILE A 103 4.57 -8.00 4.94
N MET A 104 5.60 -7.48 5.59
CA MET A 104 6.86 -8.20 5.77
C MET A 104 6.87 -8.95 7.11
N PHE A 105 7.06 -10.27 7.03
CA PHE A 105 7.25 -11.13 8.20
C PHE A 105 8.74 -11.44 8.36
N VAL A 106 9.35 -10.91 9.42
CA VAL A 106 10.79 -11.04 9.68
C VAL A 106 11.12 -12.24 10.57
N ASN A 107 12.25 -12.90 10.31
CA ASN A 107 12.63 -14.17 10.95
C ASN A 107 13.00 -14.04 12.45
N TRP A 108 13.42 -12.84 12.89
CA TRP A 108 13.70 -12.57 14.30
C TRP A 108 12.42 -12.41 15.15
N ALA A 109 11.25 -12.28 14.52
CA ALA A 109 9.98 -12.20 15.22
C ALA A 109 9.45 -13.59 15.60
N GLU A 110 8.63 -13.63 16.66
CA GLU A 110 7.94 -14.81 17.20
C GLU A 110 7.42 -15.74 16.10
N GLN A 111 7.79 -17.02 16.13
CA GLN A 111 7.49 -17.99 15.06
C GLN A 111 6.09 -18.60 15.18
N SER A 112 5.42 -18.44 16.32
CA SER A 112 4.03 -18.84 16.49
C SER A 112 3.13 -18.32 15.36
N GLY A 113 2.35 -19.22 14.76
CA GLY A 113 1.41 -18.89 13.68
C GLY A 113 2.01 -18.88 12.26
N ASN A 114 3.31 -19.16 12.09
CA ASN A 114 3.92 -19.31 10.77
C ASN A 114 3.19 -20.34 9.90
N GLU A 115 2.89 -21.51 10.44
CA GLU A 115 2.18 -22.57 9.71
C GLU A 115 0.79 -22.11 9.24
N ALA A 116 0.04 -21.44 10.11
CA ALA A 116 -1.28 -20.91 9.75
C ALA A 116 -1.19 -19.87 8.63
N LEU A 117 -0.18 -19.01 8.66
CA LEU A 117 0.05 -17.99 7.63
C LEU A 117 0.44 -18.62 6.29
N VAL A 118 1.37 -19.58 6.31
CA VAL A 118 1.79 -20.33 5.12
C VAL A 118 0.59 -21.09 4.53
N GLN A 119 -0.20 -21.77 5.36
CA GLN A 119 -1.37 -22.49 4.90
C GLN A 119 -2.44 -21.55 4.33
N ALA A 120 -2.65 -20.38 4.91
CA ALA A 120 -3.57 -19.38 4.37
C ALA A 120 -3.11 -18.87 2.99
N ALA A 121 -1.80 -18.62 2.82
CA ALA A 121 -1.23 -18.24 1.53
C ALA A 121 -1.39 -19.35 0.48
N ILE A 122 -1.11 -20.60 0.84
CA ILE A 122 -1.29 -21.78 -0.04
C ILE A 122 -2.76 -21.94 -0.41
N ASN A 123 -3.67 -21.87 0.56
CA ASN A 123 -5.11 -22.03 0.34
C ASN A 123 -5.69 -20.93 -0.54
N ALA A 124 -5.19 -19.70 -0.43
CA ALA A 124 -5.59 -18.60 -1.32
C ALA A 124 -5.17 -18.88 -2.77
N GLY A 125 -3.97 -19.43 -2.98
CA GLY A 125 -3.47 -19.84 -4.31
C GLY A 125 -3.10 -18.69 -5.24
N ASN A 126 -3.43 -17.45 -4.89
CA ASN A 126 -3.19 -16.23 -5.67
C ASN A 126 -2.68 -15.05 -4.83
N LEU A 127 -2.09 -15.35 -3.66
CA LEU A 127 -1.43 -14.36 -2.81
C LEU A 127 -0.03 -14.04 -3.36
N VAL A 128 0.26 -12.76 -3.50
CA VAL A 128 1.59 -12.23 -3.85
C VAL A 128 2.11 -11.44 -2.65
N SER A 129 3.28 -11.81 -2.13
CA SER A 129 3.91 -11.14 -0.98
C SER A 129 5.30 -10.62 -1.35
N PRO A 130 5.74 -9.50 -0.74
CA PRO A 130 7.09 -9.00 -0.90
C PRO A 130 8.07 -9.98 -0.23
N PHE A 131 9.26 -10.08 -0.79
CA PHE A 131 10.37 -10.84 -0.23
C PHE A 131 11.58 -9.92 -0.11
N LEU A 132 12.18 -9.87 1.08
CA LEU A 132 13.43 -9.14 1.31
C LEU A 132 14.60 -10.10 1.11
N VAL A 133 15.47 -9.76 0.15
CA VAL A 133 16.72 -10.50 -0.09
C VAL A 133 17.84 -9.75 0.62
N ASP A 134 18.55 -10.43 1.51
CA ASP A 134 19.81 -9.93 2.05
C ASP A 134 20.95 -10.74 1.39
N PRO A 135 21.79 -10.11 0.54
CA PRO A 135 22.84 -10.79 -0.22
C PRO A 135 24.10 -11.06 0.61
N SER A 136 24.14 -10.68 1.89
CA SER A 136 25.27 -11.00 2.76
C SER A 136 25.40 -12.52 2.93
N PRO A 137 26.61 -13.09 2.87
CA PRO A 137 26.82 -14.55 2.99
C PRO A 137 26.31 -15.14 4.32
N ASP A 138 26.10 -14.31 5.34
CA ASP A 138 25.59 -14.69 6.67
C ASP A 138 24.10 -14.36 6.87
N ALA A 139 23.43 -13.81 5.86
CA ALA A 139 22.05 -13.37 6.00
C ALA A 139 21.05 -14.51 5.97
N ALA A 140 20.00 -14.34 6.76
CA ALA A 140 18.95 -15.32 6.99
C ALA A 140 18.41 -15.88 5.67
N ARG A 141 18.71 -17.15 5.42
CA ARG A 141 17.99 -17.97 4.44
C ARG A 141 16.49 -17.79 4.69
N ALA A 142 15.70 -17.75 3.62
CA ALA A 142 14.25 -17.89 3.73
C ALA A 142 13.93 -19.00 4.75
N PRO A 143 12.99 -18.79 5.70
CA PRO A 143 12.70 -19.78 6.73
C PRO A 143 12.61 -21.15 6.07
N ALA A 144 13.29 -22.17 6.60
CA ALA A 144 13.30 -23.51 6.00
C ALA A 144 11.87 -24.05 5.74
N ALA A 145 10.90 -23.55 6.51
CA ALA A 145 9.46 -23.78 6.34
C ALA A 145 8.88 -23.32 4.99
N LEU A 146 9.52 -22.39 4.28
CA LEU A 146 9.08 -21.92 2.96
C LEU A 146 9.58 -22.79 1.80
N ALA A 147 10.55 -23.69 2.04
CA ALA A 147 11.08 -24.65 1.06
C ALA A 147 11.32 -24.06 -0.35
N LEU A 148 11.85 -22.83 -0.42
CA LEU A 148 12.12 -22.15 -1.69
C LEU A 148 13.37 -22.78 -2.33
N ASP A 149 13.16 -23.71 -3.26
CA ASP A 149 14.23 -24.21 -4.13
C ASP A 149 14.62 -23.15 -5.17
N ALA A 150 15.92 -23.10 -5.50
CA ALA A 150 16.44 -22.21 -6.54
C ALA A 150 15.85 -22.59 -7.91
N ASN A 151 15.23 -21.62 -8.58
CA ASN A 151 14.44 -21.87 -9.77
C ASN A 151 15.25 -22.20 -11.04
N PRO A 152 14.75 -23.09 -11.91
CA PRO A 152 15.10 -23.07 -13.33
C PRO A 152 14.48 -21.85 -14.03
N ARG A 153 15.16 -21.32 -15.06
CA ARG A 153 14.68 -20.17 -15.84
C ARG A 153 13.39 -20.53 -16.60
N LEU A 154 12.32 -19.76 -16.39
CA LEU A 154 11.05 -19.92 -17.11
C LEU A 154 10.90 -18.90 -18.25
N THR A 155 10.23 -19.30 -19.33
CA THR A 155 9.88 -18.39 -20.43
C THR A 155 8.69 -17.51 -20.04
N PRO A 156 8.74 -16.18 -20.25
CA PRO A 156 7.62 -15.28 -19.98
C PRO A 156 6.30 -15.77 -20.59
N GLY A 157 5.20 -15.72 -19.82
CA GLY A 157 3.86 -16.14 -20.26
C GLY A 157 3.57 -17.65 -20.18
N LYS A 158 4.51 -18.47 -19.69
CA LYS A 158 4.32 -19.93 -19.51
C LYS A 158 4.38 -20.41 -18.07
N ALA A 159 4.37 -19.51 -17.10
CA ALA A 159 4.32 -19.89 -15.69
C ALA A 159 2.96 -20.57 -15.41
N PRO A 160 2.94 -21.85 -14.98
CA PRO A 160 1.68 -22.46 -14.55
C PRO A 160 1.12 -21.70 -13.35
N HIS A 161 -0.21 -21.66 -13.22
CA HIS A 161 -0.86 -21.18 -12.00
C HIS A 161 -0.24 -21.89 -10.78
N ALA A 162 -0.07 -21.16 -9.67
CA ALA A 162 0.63 -21.60 -8.47
C ALA A 162 0.00 -22.88 -7.90
N GLY A 163 0.50 -24.03 -8.35
CA GLY A 163 0.10 -25.35 -7.93
C GLY A 163 1.31 -26.05 -7.32
N GLY A 164 1.36 -26.08 -5.99
CA GLY A 164 2.25 -26.97 -5.23
C GLY A 164 3.74 -26.62 -5.21
N VAL A 165 4.19 -25.54 -5.85
CA VAL A 165 5.59 -25.08 -5.80
C VAL A 165 5.61 -23.58 -5.54
N LEU A 166 6.25 -23.17 -4.44
CA LEU A 166 6.57 -21.76 -4.15
C LEU A 166 7.82 -21.39 -4.96
N VAL A 167 7.66 -20.53 -5.97
CA VAL A 167 8.59 -20.37 -7.10
C VAL A 167 8.85 -18.88 -7.32
N ALA A 168 10.12 -18.45 -7.34
CA ALA A 168 10.52 -17.11 -7.78
C ALA A 168 11.87 -17.18 -8.55
N PRO A 169 11.97 -16.75 -9.83
CA PRO A 169 13.25 -16.69 -10.53
C PRO A 169 14.05 -15.47 -10.04
N PHE A 170 14.82 -15.67 -8.98
CA PHE A 170 15.48 -14.61 -8.20
C PHE A 170 16.35 -13.65 -9.02
N ASP A 171 17.20 -14.16 -9.92
CA ASP A 171 18.08 -13.32 -10.73
C ASP A 171 17.28 -12.38 -11.67
N ALA A 172 16.20 -12.90 -12.26
CA ALA A 172 15.33 -12.15 -13.16
C ALA A 172 14.47 -11.12 -12.42
N LEU A 173 14.04 -11.43 -11.18
CA LEU A 173 13.34 -10.49 -10.31
C LEU A 173 14.22 -9.32 -9.92
N MET A 174 15.48 -9.56 -9.52
CA MET A 174 16.42 -8.49 -9.17
C MET A 174 16.74 -7.59 -10.36
N GLU A 175 16.97 -8.18 -11.54
CA GLU A 175 17.25 -7.42 -12.77
C GLU A 175 16.04 -6.58 -13.23
N GLN A 176 14.81 -7.11 -13.11
CA GLN A 176 13.59 -6.35 -13.41
C GLN A 176 13.23 -5.30 -12.36
N SER A 177 13.56 -5.55 -11.08
CA SER A 177 13.27 -4.62 -9.97
C SER A 177 14.30 -3.50 -9.84
N ALA A 178 15.51 -3.69 -10.39
CA ALA A 178 16.53 -2.64 -10.46
C ALA A 178 16.06 -1.39 -11.24
N GLY A 179 15.08 -1.54 -12.15
CA GLY A 179 14.42 -0.43 -12.84
C GLY A 179 13.23 0.20 -12.10
N LEU A 180 12.76 -0.42 -11.01
CA LEU A 180 11.56 -0.03 -10.25
C LEU A 180 11.89 0.67 -8.92
N GLY A 181 13.17 0.80 -8.56
CA GLY A 181 13.62 1.63 -7.44
C GLY A 181 13.39 1.04 -6.05
N PHE A 182 13.11 -0.26 -5.93
CA PHE A 182 13.10 -0.96 -4.65
C PHE A 182 14.44 -1.69 -4.46
N VAL A 183 15.27 -1.14 -3.58
CA VAL A 183 16.45 -1.79 -2.99
C VAL A 183 16.05 -2.27 -1.60
#